data_AF-A0A7C4GW50-F1
#
_entry.id   AF-A0A7C4GW50-F1
#
_cell.length_a   1.000
_cell.length_b   1.000
_cell.length_c   1.000
_cell.angle_alpha   90.00
_cell.angle_beta   90.00
_cell.angle_gamma   90.00
#
_symmetry.space_group_name_H-M   'P 1'
#
loop_
_entity.id
_entity.type
_entity.pdbx_description
1 polymer ?
#
loop_
_entity_poly.entity_id
_entity_poly.type
_entity_poly.pdbx_seq_one_letter_code
_entity_poly.pdbx_strand_id
1 'polypeptide(L)' 'MAKCPKCGADVASPTKTWTLAPKGRRPVTIGLFKCPNGHFFRAGIKK' A
#
# COMPACT_ATOMS: atom_id res chain seq x y z
N MET A 1 -4.42 7.80 2.02
CA MET A 1 -5.48 6.79 1.94
C MET A 1 -5.27 5.98 0.66
N ALA A 2 -5.26 4.66 0.74
CA ALA A 2 -4.98 3.80 -0.41
C ALA A 2 -6.28 3.27 -1.00
N LYS A 3 -6.48 3.51 -2.29
CA LYS A 3 -7.66 3.02 -3.02
C LYS A 3 -7.45 1.58 -3.44
N CYS A 4 -8.38 0.70 -3.09
CA CYS A 4 -8.33 -0.68 -3.53
C CYS A 4 -8.58 -0.76 -5.05
N PRO A 5 -7.70 -1.42 -5.82
CA PRO A 5 -7.85 -1.51 -7.28
C PRO A 5 -9.02 -2.38 -7.73
N LYS A 6 -9.58 -3.21 -6.85
CA LYS A 6 -10.73 -4.08 -7.16
C LYS A 6 -12.07 -3.48 -6.74
N CYS A 7 -12.13 -3.03 -5.49
CA CYS A 7 -13.38 -2.62 -4.84
C CYS A 7 -13.59 -1.10 -4.88
N GLY A 8 -12.57 -0.32 -5.25
CA GLY A 8 -12.62 1.14 -5.21
C GLY A 8 -12.65 1.74 -3.80
N ALA A 9 -12.75 0.91 -2.76
CA ALA A 9 -12.79 1.35 -1.37
C ALA A 9 -11.49 2.02 -0.94
N ASP A 10 -11.65 3.08 -0.16
CA ASP A 10 -10.57 3.83 0.45
C ASP A 10 -10.16 3.20 1.78
N VAL A 11 -8.91 2.75 1.87
CA VAL A 11 -8.35 2.15 3.09
C VAL A 11 -7.28 3.07 3.66
N ALA A 12 -7.51 3.60 4.87
CA ALA A 12 -6.61 4.55 5.50
C ALA A 12 -5.32 3.89 6.01
N SER A 13 -5.46 2.76 6.71
CA SER A 13 -4.36 2.17 7.47
C SER A 13 -3.80 0.91 6.79
N PRO A 14 -2.48 0.86 6.50
CA PRO A 14 -1.83 -0.36 6.07
C PRO A 14 -1.72 -1.34 7.25
N THR A 15 -1.92 -2.63 6.98
CA THR A 15 -1.67 -3.73 7.91
C THR A 15 -0.17 -3.94 8.14
N LYS A 16 0.65 -3.72 7.11
CA LYS A 16 2.11 -3.82 7.20
C LYS A 16 2.76 -2.83 6.24
N THR A 17 3.90 -2.27 6.63
CA THR A 17 4.68 -1.36 5.80
C THR A 17 6.13 -1.81 5.69
N TRP A 18 6.73 -1.64 4.52
CA TRP A 18 8.17 -1.85 4.32
C TRP A 18 8.71 -0.89 3.27
N THR A 19 10.01 -0.62 3.32
CA THR A 19 10.68 0.27 2.38
C THR A 19 11.49 -0.57 1.39
N LEU A 20 11.28 -0.34 0.10
CA LEU A 20 12.10 -0.85 -0.98
C LEU A 20 13.08 0.25 -1.38
N ALA A 21 14.36 0.03 -1.11
CA ALA A 21 15.44 0.97 -1.42
C ALA A 21 16.48 0.30 -2.34
N PRO A 22 16.23 0.20 -3.65
CA PRO A 22 17.24 -0.29 -4.59
C PRO A 22 18.39 0.70 -4.74
N LYS A 23 19.63 0.20 -4.89
CA LYS A 23 20.80 1.05 -5.17
C LYS A 23 20.57 1.84 -6.48
N GLY A 24 20.75 3.16 -6.43
CA GLY A 24 20.61 4.05 -7.60
C GLY A 24 19.17 4.47 -7.95
N ARG A 25 18.15 4.10 -7.14
CA ARG A 25 16.77 4.56 -7.32
C ARG A 25 16.22 5.17 -6.03
N ARG A 26 15.23 6.05 -6.18
CA ARG A 26 14.55 6.63 -5.01
C ARG A 26 13.84 5.53 -4.22
N PRO A 27 14.00 5.48 -2.89
CA PRO A 27 13.32 4.51 -2.07
C PRO A 27 11.81 4.73 -2.11
N VAL A 28 11.05 3.63 -2.13
CA VAL A 28 9.58 3.67 -2.09
C VAL A 28 9.10 2.89 -0.87
N THR A 29 8.19 3.49 -0.11
CA THR A 29 7.52 2.79 0.99
C THR A 29 6.26 2.15 0.45
N ILE A 30 6.10 0.85 0.66
CA ILE A 30 4.92 0.08 0.28
C ILE A 30 4.16 -0.30 1.54
N GLY A 31 2.84 -0.12 1.49
CA GLY A 31 1.90 -0.66 2.46
C GLY A 31 1.14 -1.86 1.89
N LEU A 32 0.94 -2.88 2.71
CA LEU A 32 -0.08 -3.91 2.52
C LEU A 32 -1.36 -3.46 3.20
N PHE A 33 -2.46 -3.38 2.47
CA PHE A 33 -3.77 -2.98 2.93
C PHE A 33 -4.74 -4.16 2.83
N LYS A 34 -5.72 -4.22 3.73
CA LYS A 34 -6.83 -5.16 3.67
C LYS A 34 -8.08 -4.42 3.18
N CYS A 35 -8.59 -4.74 1.99
CA CYS A 35 -9.88 -4.20 1.52
C CYS A 35 -10.99 -4.78 2.43
N PRO A 36 -12.04 -4.01 2.72
CA PRO A 36 -13.22 -4.50 3.47
C PRO A 36 -13.86 -5.76 2.85
N ASN A 37 -13.70 -5.97 1.55
CA ASN A 37 -14.16 -7.19 0.86
C ASN A 37 -13.25 -8.42 1.11
N GLY A 38 -12.30 -8.36 2.05
CA GLY A 38 -11.51 -9.50 2.52
C GLY A 38 -10.20 -9.76 1.79
N HIS A 39 -9.93 -9.08 0.67
CA HIS A 39 -8.68 -9.24 -0.08
C HIS A 39 -7.58 -8.27 0.37
N PHE A 40 -6.31 -8.68 0.18
CA PHE A 40 -5.16 -7.82 0.42
C PHE A 40 -4.67 -7.17 -0.88
N PHE A 41 -4.19 -5.93 -0.78
CA PHE A 41 -3.57 -5.21 -1.89
C PHE A 41 -2.38 -4.39 -1.42
N ARG A 42 -1.44 -4.12 -2.32
CA ARG A 42 -0.24 -3.31 -2.04
C ARG A 42 -0.40 -1.96 -2.68
N ALA A 43 -0.06 -0.90 -1.95
CA ALA A 43 -0.06 0.46 -2.48
C ALA A 43 1.16 1.23 -1.95
N GLY A 44 1.68 2.13 -2.78
CA GLY A 44 2.75 3.04 -2.37
C GLY A 44 2.22 4.01 -1.32
N ILE A 45 2.92 4.11 -0.20
CA ILE A 45 2.66 5.12 0.83
C ILE A 45 3.62 6.27 0.54
N LYS A 46 3.10 7.36 0.01
CA LYS A 46 3.82 8.63 -0.01
C LYS A 46 3.61 9.25 1.38
N LYS A 47 4.71 9.41 2.12
CA LYS A 47 4.74 10.21 3.35
C LYS A 47 4.69 11.68 2.98
#